data_AF-V5EW05-F1
#
_entry.id   AF-V5EW05-F1
#
_cell.length_a   1.000
_cell.length_b   1.000
_cell.length_c   1.000
_cell.angle_alpha   90.00
_cell.angle_beta   90.00
_cell.angle_gamma   90.00
#
_symmetry.space_group_name_H-M   'P 1'
#
loop_
_entity.id
_entity.type
_entity.pdbx_description
1 polymer ?
#
loop_
_entity_poly.entity_id
_entity_poly.type
_entity_poly.pdbx_seq_one_letter_code
_entity_poly.pdbx_strand_id
1 'polypeptide(L)'
;MTIPPILDQSRTISDLTIASHSLDFPPQQSPSTLTTHPHRHLYIASHRLLPTNRAKSKNSSQHNQVRKAHRNGIKKPKTNKYPSLRGVDPKFVRNQRYAKHGTEKALKAARAEA
;
A
#
# COMPACT_ATOMS: atom_id res chain seq x y z
N MET A 1 -26.57 -49.31 -9.91
CA MET A 1 -26.32 -48.64 -11.19
C MET A 1 -26.17 -47.15 -10.93
N THR A 2 -24.99 -46.65 -11.32
CA THR A 2 -24.61 -45.27 -11.67
C THR A 2 -24.84 -44.15 -10.66
N ILE A 3 -23.77 -43.91 -9.89
CA ILE A 3 -23.47 -42.67 -9.15
C ILE A 3 -23.12 -41.56 -10.16
N PRO A 4 -23.68 -40.34 -10.08
CA PRO A 4 -23.22 -39.21 -10.88
C PRO A 4 -21.89 -38.62 -10.34
N PRO A 5 -20.97 -38.17 -11.21
CA PRO A 5 -19.67 -37.64 -10.79
C PRO A 5 -19.76 -36.25 -10.15
N ILE A 6 -18.83 -36.03 -9.21
CA ILE A 6 -18.57 -34.80 -8.47
C ILE A 6 -18.14 -33.68 -9.43
N LEU A 7 -18.86 -32.56 -9.42
CA LEU A 7 -18.42 -31.33 -10.08
C LEU A 7 -17.65 -30.45 -9.06
N ASP A 8 -16.33 -30.43 -9.23
CA ASP A 8 -15.41 -29.49 -8.58
C ASP A 8 -15.63 -28.09 -9.15
N GLN A 9 -16.05 -27.15 -8.30
CA GLN A 9 -15.96 -25.71 -8.59
C GLN A 9 -15.25 -24.98 -7.46
N SER A 10 -13.96 -25.23 -7.36
CA SER A 10 -13.01 -24.24 -6.87
C SER A 10 -12.92 -23.04 -7.84
N ARG A 11 -13.66 -21.93 -7.59
CA ARG A 11 -13.26 -20.59 -8.07
C ARG A 11 -13.60 -19.49 -7.07
N THR A 12 -12.54 -18.88 -6.60
CA THR A 12 -12.46 -17.64 -5.83
C THR A 12 -12.65 -16.41 -6.74
N ILE A 13 -13.12 -15.32 -6.11
CA ILE A 13 -12.95 -13.91 -6.48
C ILE A 13 -13.88 -13.36 -7.58
N SER A 14 -14.60 -12.31 -7.16
CA SER A 14 -15.11 -11.17 -7.94
C SER A 14 -16.28 -11.37 -8.90
N ASP A 15 -17.45 -10.93 -8.44
CA ASP A 15 -18.36 -10.13 -9.25
C ASP A 15 -17.60 -8.90 -9.80
N LEU A 16 -17.09 -9.00 -11.02
CA LEU A 16 -16.60 -7.88 -11.82
C LEU A 16 -17.46 -7.78 -13.07
N THR A 17 -18.56 -7.04 -12.95
CA THR A 17 -19.26 -6.48 -14.11
C THR A 17 -19.29 -4.97 -13.92
N ILE A 18 -18.25 -4.29 -14.42
CA ILE A 18 -18.30 -2.84 -14.65
C ILE A 18 -18.42 -2.65 -16.15
N ALA A 19 -19.60 -2.15 -16.54
CA ALA A 19 -19.90 -1.70 -17.89
C ALA A 19 -18.92 -0.62 -18.33
N SER A 20 -18.39 -0.81 -19.54
CA SER A 20 -17.67 0.19 -20.32
C SER A 20 -18.58 1.37 -20.65
N HIS A 21 -18.38 2.50 -19.97
CA HIS A 21 -18.74 3.83 -20.47
C HIS A 21 -17.44 4.59 -20.70
N SER A 22 -17.05 4.65 -21.96
CA SER A 22 -15.94 5.42 -22.49
C SER A 22 -16.21 6.92 -22.31
N LEU A 23 -15.55 7.51 -21.32
CA LEU A 23 -15.22 8.93 -21.32
C LEU A 23 -13.71 9.03 -21.59
N ASP A 24 -13.38 9.60 -22.73
CA ASP A 24 -12.01 9.99 -23.10
C ASP A 24 -11.45 10.95 -22.06
N PHE A 25 -10.60 10.42 -21.17
CA PHE A 25 -9.80 11.24 -20.29
C PHE A 25 -8.46 11.52 -21.01
N PRO A 26 -8.16 12.77 -21.38
CA PRO A 26 -6.94 13.09 -22.09
C PRO A 26 -5.72 12.75 -21.21
N PRO A 27 -4.60 12.29 -21.79
CA PRO A 27 -3.40 12.00 -21.02
C PRO A 27 -2.88 13.28 -20.36
N GLN A 28 -2.96 13.33 -19.03
CA GLN A 28 -2.25 14.35 -18.23
C GLN A 28 -0.75 14.18 -18.45
N GLN A 29 -0.19 15.04 -19.31
CA GLN A 29 1.24 15.27 -19.36
C GLN A 29 1.65 16.05 -18.10
N SER A 30 2.55 15.49 -17.30
CA SER A 30 3.21 16.23 -16.24
C SER A 30 4.26 17.16 -16.84
N PRO A 31 4.25 18.49 -16.57
CA PRO A 31 5.33 19.35 -16.99
C PRO A 31 6.53 19.12 -16.06
N SER A 32 7.47 18.29 -16.48
CA SER A 32 8.83 18.34 -15.94
C SER A 32 9.61 19.39 -16.72
N THR A 33 9.75 20.59 -16.15
CA THR A 33 10.78 21.54 -16.61
C THR A 33 12.13 21.02 -16.13
N LEU A 34 12.63 19.98 -16.78
CA LEU A 34 14.05 19.68 -16.78
C LEU A 34 14.72 20.78 -17.62
N THR A 35 15.53 21.60 -16.98
CA THR A 35 16.51 22.44 -17.66
C THR A 35 17.47 21.54 -18.44
N THR A 36 17.19 21.34 -19.72
CA THR A 36 18.08 20.68 -20.66
C THR A 36 19.31 21.56 -20.84
N HIS A 37 20.41 21.23 -20.16
CA HIS A 37 21.72 21.66 -20.61
C HIS A 37 22.04 20.87 -21.89
N PRO A 38 22.37 21.52 -23.02
CA PRO A 38 22.68 20.80 -24.25
C PRO A 38 24.03 20.11 -24.11
N HIS A 39 24.03 18.83 -23.70
CA HIS A 39 25.17 17.95 -23.96
C HIS A 39 25.14 17.54 -25.42
N ARG A 40 25.78 18.34 -26.28
CA ARG A 40 26.29 17.84 -27.57
C ARG A 40 27.33 16.76 -27.26
N HIS A 41 26.93 15.49 -27.28
CA HIS A 41 27.86 14.40 -27.47
C HIS A 41 27.61 13.80 -28.85
N LEU A 42 28.45 14.19 -29.81
CA LEU A 42 28.52 13.56 -31.11
C LEU A 42 28.75 12.06 -30.91
N TYR A 43 27.91 11.23 -31.50
CA TYR A 43 28.08 9.78 -31.50
C TYR A 43 29.12 9.44 -32.57
N ILE A 44 30.40 9.38 -32.19
CA ILE A 44 31.45 8.86 -33.07
C ILE A 44 31.78 7.45 -32.64
N ALA A 45 31.37 6.53 -33.51
CA ALA A 45 32.03 5.28 -33.92
C ALA A 45 32.62 4.32 -32.88
N SER A 46 32.31 3.04 -33.10
CA SER A 46 33.03 1.84 -32.64
C SER A 46 32.94 1.48 -31.15
N HIS A 47 31.95 0.65 -30.79
CA HIS A 47 31.99 -0.13 -29.54
C HIS A 47 32.98 -1.29 -29.69
N ARG A 48 34.27 -0.97 -29.75
CA ARG A 48 35.33 -1.93 -29.45
C ARG A 48 35.21 -2.24 -27.96
N LEU A 49 34.77 -3.44 -27.61
CA LEU A 49 34.67 -3.91 -26.21
C LEU A 49 36.08 -3.99 -25.61
N LEU A 50 36.57 -2.86 -25.11
CA LEU A 50 37.76 -2.86 -24.27
C LEU A 50 37.41 -3.59 -22.97
N PRO A 51 38.30 -4.45 -22.44
CA PRO A 51 38.07 -5.06 -21.14
C PRO A 51 37.93 -3.91 -20.15
N THR A 52 36.71 -3.71 -19.63
CA THR A 52 36.46 -2.75 -18.58
C THR A 52 37.14 -3.31 -17.34
N ASN A 53 38.45 -3.05 -17.18
CA ASN A 53 39.13 -3.14 -15.90
C ASN A 53 38.50 -2.08 -14.99
N ARG A 54 37.30 -2.42 -14.54
CA ARG A 54 36.45 -1.56 -13.76
C ARG A 54 37.01 -1.67 -12.35
N ALA A 55 37.76 -0.66 -11.94
CA ALA A 55 38.22 -0.55 -10.56
C ALA A 55 37.02 -0.79 -9.63
N LYS A 56 37.15 -1.76 -8.72
CA LYS A 56 36.05 -2.20 -7.87
C LYS A 56 35.58 -1.02 -7.01
N SER A 57 34.36 -0.56 -7.25
CA SER A 57 33.72 0.45 -6.41
C SER A 57 33.17 -0.19 -5.12
N LYS A 58 32.98 0.60 -4.07
CA LYS A 58 32.36 0.13 -2.83
C LYS A 58 30.93 -0.33 -3.09
N ASN A 59 30.62 -1.57 -2.71
CA ASN A 59 29.33 -2.20 -3.03
C ASN A 59 28.20 -1.79 -2.07
N SER A 60 28.49 -1.24 -0.89
CA SER A 60 27.49 -0.82 0.11
C SER A 60 28.03 0.22 1.10
N SER A 61 27.18 1.13 1.57
CA SER A 61 27.53 2.14 2.59
C SER A 61 26.32 2.60 3.41
N GLN A 62 26.46 2.61 4.74
CA GLN A 62 25.47 3.14 5.68
C GLN A 62 25.83 4.54 6.22
N HIS A 63 26.98 5.10 5.81
CA HIS A 63 27.59 6.30 6.41
C HIS A 63 26.68 7.55 6.43
N ASN A 64 25.83 7.73 5.42
CA ASN A 64 24.92 8.88 5.34
C ASN A 64 23.48 8.57 5.74
N GLN A 65 23.17 7.35 6.16
CA GLN A 65 21.79 6.97 6.47
C GLN A 65 21.32 7.60 7.77
N VAL A 66 22.13 7.50 8.84
CA VAL A 66 21.82 8.09 10.15
C VAL A 66 21.66 9.61 10.06
N ARG A 67 22.58 10.30 9.35
CA ARG A 67 22.52 11.76 9.15
C ARG A 67 21.24 12.19 8.43
N LYS A 68 20.82 11.46 7.38
CA LYS A 68 19.54 11.70 6.70
C LYS A 68 18.33 11.46 7.61
N ALA A 69 18.34 10.36 8.36
CA ALA A 69 17.25 10.04 9.29
C ALA A 69 17.09 11.10 10.38
N HIS A 70 18.20 11.64 10.90
CA HIS A 70 18.18 12.66 11.95
C HIS A 70 17.86 14.06 11.43
N ARG A 71 18.10 14.37 10.15
CA ARG A 71 17.69 15.66 9.55
C ARG A 71 16.19 15.93 9.69
N ASN A 72 15.35 14.90 9.49
CA ASN A 72 13.91 14.99 9.68
C ASN A 72 13.46 14.54 11.09
N GLY A 73 14.40 13.98 11.86
CA GLY A 73 14.20 13.39 13.18
C GLY A 73 13.55 12.01 13.13
N ILE A 74 14.05 11.07 13.93
CA ILE A 74 13.41 9.76 14.14
C ILE A 74 12.25 9.96 15.12
N LYS A 75 11.03 10.07 14.60
CA LYS A 75 9.82 10.27 15.41
C LYS A 75 9.35 8.95 16.00
N LYS A 76 8.95 8.98 17.28
CA LYS A 76 8.29 7.86 17.94
C LYS A 76 6.88 7.67 17.36
N PRO A 77 6.34 6.44 17.33
CA PRO A 77 4.95 6.22 16.94
C PRO A 77 4.02 6.98 17.88
N LYS A 78 2.95 7.56 17.33
CA LYS A 78 1.96 8.28 18.13
C LYS A 78 1.16 7.29 18.98
N THR A 79 1.15 7.50 20.29
CA THR A 79 0.30 6.76 21.21
C THR A 79 -1.06 7.45 21.31
N ASN A 80 -2.13 6.68 21.15
CA ASN A 80 -3.51 7.15 21.36
C ASN A 80 -4.09 6.43 22.58
N LYS A 81 -5.01 7.09 23.31
CA LYS A 81 -5.68 6.49 24.48
C LYS A 81 -6.43 5.20 24.13
N TYR A 82 -6.97 5.12 22.92
CA TYR A 82 -7.69 3.96 22.42
C TYR A 82 -7.08 3.50 21.07
N PRO A 83 -6.41 2.34 21.02
CA PRO A 83 -5.90 1.76 19.78
C PRO A 83 -7.00 1.09 18.96
N SER A 84 -6.73 0.81 17.68
CA SER A 84 -7.66 0.07 16.82
C SER A 84 -7.75 -1.41 17.20
N LEU A 85 -8.93 -2.00 17.15
CA LEU A 85 -9.14 -3.45 17.37
C LEU A 85 -8.90 -4.30 16.10
N ARG A 86 -8.11 -3.82 15.14
CA ARG A 86 -7.79 -4.58 13.93
C ARG A 86 -6.87 -5.76 14.29
N GLY A 87 -7.22 -6.96 13.82
CA GLY A 87 -6.47 -8.19 14.10
C GLY A 87 -6.82 -8.87 15.43
N VAL A 88 -7.78 -8.33 16.19
CA VAL A 88 -8.34 -9.02 17.38
C VAL A 88 -9.30 -10.11 16.93
N ASP A 89 -9.43 -11.19 17.73
CA ASP A 89 -10.31 -12.32 17.46
C ASP A 89 -11.73 -11.86 17.02
N PRO A 90 -12.18 -12.26 15.82
CA PRO A 90 -13.51 -11.93 15.32
C PRO A 90 -14.65 -12.33 16.25
N LYS A 91 -14.53 -13.43 17.01
CA LYS A 91 -15.56 -13.86 17.97
C LYS A 91 -15.66 -12.90 19.14
N PHE A 92 -14.53 -12.54 19.73
CA PHE A 92 -14.46 -11.51 20.78
C PHE A 92 -15.01 -10.16 20.31
N VAL A 93 -14.59 -9.68 19.14
CA VAL A 93 -15.04 -8.37 18.60
C VAL A 93 -16.55 -8.38 18.34
N ARG A 94 -17.09 -9.47 17.79
CA ARG A 94 -18.54 -9.60 17.56
C ARG A 94 -19.33 -9.56 18.87
N ASN A 95 -18.88 -10.29 19.89
CA ASN A 95 -19.51 -10.23 21.22
C ASN A 95 -19.43 -8.84 21.85
N GLN A 96 -18.26 -8.19 21.80
CA GLN A 96 -18.09 -6.84 22.35
C GLN A 96 -19.04 -5.82 21.70
N ARG A 97 -19.31 -5.94 20.39
CA ARG A 97 -20.29 -5.09 19.69
C ARG A 97 -21.70 -5.26 20.26
N TYR A 98 -22.16 -6.50 20.44
CA TYR A 98 -23.49 -6.76 21.01
C TYR A 98 -23.61 -6.27 22.45
N ALA A 99 -22.58 -6.48 23.28
CA ALA A 99 -22.56 -6.00 24.66
C ALA A 99 -22.67 -4.46 24.73
N LYS A 100 -21.88 -3.74 23.93
CA LYS A 100 -21.94 -2.26 23.85
C LYS A 100 -23.33 -1.77 23.45
N HIS A 101 -23.92 -2.33 22.39
CA HIS A 101 -25.27 -1.96 21.97
C HIS A 101 -26.34 -2.23 23.02
N GLY A 102 -26.23 -3.34 23.77
CA GLY A 102 -27.11 -3.62 24.90
C GLY A 102 -27.01 -2.55 26.00
N THR A 103 -25.79 -2.19 26.38
CA THR A 103 -25.54 -1.18 27.42
C THR A 103 -26.05 0.21 27.00
N GLU A 104 -25.85 0.60 25.73
CA GLU A 104 -26.33 1.88 25.21
C GLU A 104 -27.85 1.99 25.27
N LYS A 105 -28.58 0.90 24.94
CA LYS A 105 -30.05 0.87 25.02
C LYS A 105 -30.54 1.01 26.46
N ALA A 106 -29.94 0.25 27.40
CA ALA A 106 -30.31 0.30 28.80
C ALA A 106 -30.06 1.69 29.41
N LEU A 107 -28.90 2.29 29.12
CA LEU A 107 -28.57 3.65 29.56
C LEU A 107 -29.51 4.71 28.96
N LYS A 108 -29.94 4.52 27.71
CA LYS A 108 -30.91 5.43 27.07
C LYS A 108 -32.28 5.35 27.74
N ALA A 109 -32.76 4.15 28.06
CA ALA A 109 -34.02 3.96 28.78
C ALA A 109 -33.95 4.59 30.18
N ALA A 110 -32.90 4.29 30.95
CA ALA A 110 -32.71 4.86 32.29
C ALA A 110 -32.63 6.39 32.29
N ARG A 111 -32.06 7.01 31.26
CA ARG A 111 -32.03 8.48 31.10
C ARG A 111 -33.35 9.08 30.62
N ALA A 112 -34.23 8.29 30.00
CA ALA A 112 -35.55 8.77 29.57
C ALA A 112 -36.59 8.64 30.69
N GLU A 113 -36.36 7.72 31.64
CA GLU A 113 -37.19 7.53 32.83
C GLU A 113 -36.84 8.49 33.98
N ALA A 114 -35.62 9.06 33.97
CA ALA A 114 -35.17 10.08 34.91
C ALA A 114 -35.48 11.50 34.42
#